data_AF-A0A2S4JG50-F1
#
_entry.id   AF-A0A2S4JG50-F1
#
_cell.length_a   1.000
_cell.length_b   1.000
_cell.length_c   1.000
_cell.angle_alpha   90.00
_cell.angle_beta   90.00
_cell.angle_gamma   90.00
#
_symmetry.space_group_name_H-M   'P 1'
#
loop_
_entity.id
_entity.type
_entity.pdbx_description
1 polymer ?
#
loop_
_entity_poly.entity_id
_entity_poly.type
_entity_poly.pdbx_seq_one_letter_code
_entity_poly.pdbx_strand_id
1 'polypeptide(L)'
;MIETGTILLMGVFAALAIHSTLLRRAVIYLAVFSLLGAFLYVLYAAPELAIAEAVIGSGLVTLLYLAALKRNKVYTIAVLAEGHRYRMTDAYVNYLERSRALREIRHFFELREMEPQVVFSEATLDEALRGDSFDLVIVEEQDEIVLYGSRDTFALEELELMFRIHGTEAGVRVVRYDPEEEG
;
A
#
# COMPACT_ATOMS: atom_id res chain seq x y z
N MET A 1 -16.86 -28.89 -26.61
CA MET A 1 -16.02 -27.73 -27.02
C MET A 1 -16.16 -26.57 -26.05
N ILE A 2 -17.38 -26.10 -25.74
CA ILE A 2 -17.60 -25.01 -24.79
C ILE A 2 -17.08 -25.37 -23.39
N GLU A 3 -17.45 -26.53 -22.85
CA GLU A 3 -16.99 -27.05 -21.55
C GLU A 3 -15.47 -27.04 -21.41
N THR A 4 -14.76 -27.64 -22.37
CA THR A 4 -13.29 -27.69 -22.39
C THR A 4 -12.68 -26.29 -22.40
N GLY A 5 -13.28 -25.36 -23.15
CA GLY A 5 -12.86 -23.95 -23.17
C GLY A 5 -13.06 -23.27 -21.83
N THR A 6 -14.20 -23.51 -21.17
CA THR A 6 -14.49 -22.97 -19.83
C THR A 6 -13.51 -23.51 -18.78
N ILE A 7 -13.21 -24.80 -18.79
CA ILE A 7 -12.25 -25.41 -17.85
C ILE A 7 -10.84 -24.84 -18.07
N LEU A 8 -10.42 -24.67 -19.32
CA LEU A 8 -9.12 -24.05 -19.63
C LEU A 8 -9.08 -22.60 -19.12
N LEU A 9 -10.15 -21.84 -19.33
CA LEU A 9 -10.26 -20.46 -18.85
C LEU A 9 -10.26 -20.38 -17.32
N MET A 10 -10.91 -21.32 -16.63
CA MET A 10 -10.83 -21.45 -15.17
C MET A 10 -9.38 -21.68 -14.71
N GLY A 11 -8.64 -22.55 -15.39
CA GLY A 11 -7.21 -22.76 -15.11
C GLY A 11 -6.38 -21.47 -15.23
N VAL A 12 -6.66 -20.65 -16.25
CA VAL A 12 -6.00 -19.35 -16.42
C VAL A 12 -6.32 -18.40 -15.26
N PHE A 13 -7.59 -18.25 -14.89
CA PHE A 13 -7.98 -17.37 -13.78
C PHE A 13 -7.45 -17.86 -12.43
N ALA A 14 -7.36 -19.17 -12.22
CA ALA A 14 -6.73 -19.74 -11.04
C ALA A 14 -5.24 -19.37 -10.96
N ALA A 15 -4.50 -19.50 -12.07
CA ALA A 15 -3.09 -19.08 -12.13
C ALA A 15 -2.93 -17.58 -11.90
N LEU A 16 -3.77 -16.74 -12.53
CA LEU A 16 -3.76 -15.29 -12.33
C LEU A 16 -4.08 -14.88 -10.89
N ALA A 17 -4.96 -15.59 -10.21
CA ALA A 17 -5.26 -15.36 -8.80
C ALA A 17 -4.04 -15.62 -7.90
N ILE A 18 -3.33 -16.74 -8.13
CA ILE A 18 -2.16 -17.13 -7.34
C ILE A 18 -0.96 -16.19 -7.59
N HIS A 19 -0.73 -15.79 -8.84
CA HIS A 19 0.39 -14.93 -9.22
C HIS A 19 0.10 -13.44 -9.08
N SER A 20 -1.06 -13.05 -8.55
CA SER A 20 -1.39 -11.64 -8.37
C SER A 20 -0.60 -11.02 -7.24
N THR A 21 0.04 -9.87 -7.50
CA THR A 21 0.75 -9.09 -6.48
C THR A 21 -0.18 -8.26 -5.61
N LEU A 22 -1.39 -7.96 -6.10
CA LEU A 22 -2.39 -7.17 -5.38
C LEU A 22 -3.54 -8.07 -4.95
N LEU A 23 -3.83 -8.10 -3.65
CA LEU A 23 -4.81 -9.02 -3.09
C LEU A 23 -6.22 -8.72 -3.62
N ARG A 24 -6.54 -7.44 -3.87
CA ARG A 24 -7.82 -7.05 -4.51
C ARG A 24 -7.96 -7.67 -5.90
N ARG A 25 -6.89 -7.69 -6.69
CA ARG A 25 -6.90 -8.32 -8.03
C ARG A 25 -7.04 -9.84 -7.93
N ALA A 26 -6.34 -10.48 -6.99
CA ALA A 26 -6.47 -11.91 -6.72
C ALA A 26 -7.93 -12.30 -6.41
N VAL A 27 -8.60 -11.53 -5.55
CA VAL A 27 -10.01 -11.73 -5.17
C VAL A 27 -10.95 -11.58 -6.37
N ILE A 28 -10.71 -10.59 -7.24
CA ILE A 28 -11.49 -10.43 -8.48
C ILE A 28 -11.30 -11.64 -9.41
N TYR A 29 -10.07 -12.13 -9.58
CA TYR A 29 -9.82 -13.32 -10.41
C TYR A 29 -10.51 -14.58 -9.83
N LEU A 30 -10.53 -14.72 -8.51
CA LEU A 30 -11.26 -15.79 -7.84
C LEU A 30 -12.78 -15.70 -8.03
N ALA A 31 -13.34 -14.48 -8.04
CA ALA A 31 -14.75 -14.25 -8.33
C ALA A 31 -15.13 -14.69 -9.76
N VAL A 32 -14.27 -14.38 -10.75
CA VAL A 32 -14.48 -14.84 -12.14
C VAL A 32 -14.33 -16.36 -12.24
N PHE A 33 -13.35 -16.94 -11.56
CA PHE A 33 -13.20 -18.40 -11.47
C PHE A 33 -14.48 -19.07 -10.96
N SER A 34 -15.06 -18.56 -9.86
CA SER A 34 -16.31 -19.07 -9.31
C SER A 34 -17.50 -18.89 -10.28
N LEU A 35 -17.59 -17.75 -10.97
CA LEU A 35 -18.65 -17.51 -11.95
C LEU A 35 -18.57 -18.49 -13.14
N LEU A 36 -17.36 -18.85 -13.59
CA LEU A 36 -17.15 -19.88 -14.60
C LEU A 36 -17.55 -21.27 -14.08
N GLY A 37 -17.32 -21.55 -12.80
CA GLY A 37 -17.81 -22.77 -12.12
C GLY A 37 -19.33 -22.84 -12.09
N ALA A 38 -20.01 -21.75 -11.73
CA ALA A 38 -21.47 -21.64 -11.80
C ALA A 38 -21.99 -21.87 -13.22
N PHE A 39 -21.31 -21.33 -14.23
CA PHE A 39 -21.64 -21.57 -15.64
C PHE A 39 -21.49 -23.04 -16.05
N LEU A 40 -20.47 -23.75 -15.56
CA LEU A 40 -20.34 -25.21 -15.78
C LEU A 40 -21.51 -25.97 -15.15
N TYR A 41 -21.96 -25.62 -13.95
CA TYR A 41 -23.12 -26.25 -13.33
C TYR A 41 -24.40 -26.06 -14.17
N VAL A 42 -24.57 -24.89 -14.82
CA VAL A 42 -25.67 -24.69 -15.78
C VAL A 42 -25.53 -25.66 -16.97
N LEU A 43 -24.32 -25.79 -17.54
CA LEU A 43 -24.07 -26.70 -18.67
C LEU A 43 -24.35 -28.17 -18.33
N TYR A 44 -24.10 -28.59 -17.09
CA TYR A 44 -24.40 -29.94 -16.60
C TYR A 44 -25.83 -30.11 -16.08
N ALA A 45 -26.74 -29.18 -16.38
CA ALA A 45 -28.13 -29.23 -15.93
C ALA A 45 -28.29 -29.33 -14.40
N ALA A 46 -27.40 -28.67 -13.66
CA ALA A 46 -27.41 -28.55 -12.20
C ALA A 46 -27.72 -27.10 -11.76
N PRO A 47 -28.93 -26.58 -12.00
CA PRO A 47 -29.27 -25.16 -11.81
C PRO A 47 -29.23 -24.71 -10.35
N GLU A 48 -29.61 -25.58 -9.41
CA GLU A 48 -29.60 -25.26 -7.98
C GLU A 48 -28.17 -25.02 -7.47
N LEU A 49 -27.25 -25.89 -7.88
CA LEU A 49 -25.81 -25.76 -7.62
C LEU A 49 -25.23 -24.51 -8.30
N ALA A 50 -25.65 -24.22 -9.54
CA ALA A 50 -25.22 -23.04 -10.26
C ALA A 50 -25.59 -21.72 -9.55
N ILE A 51 -26.83 -21.62 -9.08
CA ILE A 51 -27.31 -20.43 -8.36
C ILE A 51 -26.55 -20.31 -7.02
N ALA A 52 -26.39 -21.41 -6.30
CA ALA A 52 -25.66 -21.41 -5.03
C ALA A 52 -24.20 -20.96 -5.22
N GLU A 53 -23.51 -21.50 -6.22
CA GLU A 53 -22.12 -21.14 -6.53
C GLU A 53 -21.99 -19.68 -6.95
N ALA A 54 -22.87 -19.18 -7.82
CA ALA A 54 -22.84 -17.78 -8.25
C ALA A 54 -23.03 -16.82 -7.07
N VAL A 55 -24.01 -17.10 -6.19
CA VAL A 55 -24.29 -16.24 -5.03
C VAL A 55 -23.15 -16.30 -4.01
N ILE A 56 -22.65 -17.49 -3.69
CA ILE A 56 -21.64 -17.66 -2.64
C ILE A 56 -20.26 -17.26 -3.16
N GLY A 57 -19.77 -17.90 -4.22
CA GLY A 57 -18.37 -17.78 -4.63
C GLY A 57 -18.09 -16.49 -5.41
N SER A 58 -19.01 -16.04 -6.28
CA SER A 58 -18.82 -14.76 -7.01
C SER A 58 -19.35 -13.54 -6.25
N GLY A 59 -20.37 -13.71 -5.41
CA GLY A 59 -21.01 -12.63 -4.64
C GLY A 59 -20.46 -12.49 -3.22
N LEU A 60 -20.88 -13.39 -2.32
CA LEU A 60 -20.65 -13.26 -0.88
C LEU A 60 -19.17 -13.30 -0.51
N VAL A 61 -18.44 -14.30 -1.01
CA VAL A 61 -17.00 -14.47 -0.73
C VAL A 61 -16.20 -13.26 -1.22
N THR A 62 -16.47 -12.80 -2.44
CA THR A 62 -15.85 -11.59 -3.02
C THR A 62 -16.12 -10.36 -2.16
N LEU A 63 -17.37 -10.14 -1.75
CA LEU A 63 -17.76 -9.00 -0.92
C LEU A 63 -17.04 -9.03 0.44
N LEU A 64 -16.99 -10.19 1.09
CA LEU A 64 -16.33 -10.36 2.39
C LEU A 64 -14.83 -10.10 2.28
N TYR A 65 -14.16 -10.65 1.25
CA TYR A 65 -12.74 -10.39 1.04
C TYR A 65 -12.44 -8.92 0.74
N LEU A 66 -13.23 -8.27 -0.12
CA LEU A 66 -13.05 -6.85 -0.41
C LEU A 66 -13.35 -5.98 0.82
N ALA A 67 -14.34 -6.33 1.63
CA ALA A 67 -14.65 -5.65 2.88
C ALA A 67 -13.51 -5.80 3.90
N ALA A 68 -12.92 -7.00 4.01
CA ALA A 68 -11.77 -7.25 4.86
C ALA A 68 -10.53 -6.45 4.39
N LEU A 69 -10.33 -6.36 3.08
CA LEU A 69 -9.24 -5.61 2.46
C LEU A 69 -9.40 -4.09 2.56
N LYS A 70 -10.61 -3.59 2.79
CA LYS A 70 -10.87 -2.16 2.96
C LYS A 70 -10.21 -1.58 4.23
N ARG A 71 -9.77 -2.43 5.17
CA ARG A 71 -8.89 -1.99 6.27
C ARG A 71 -7.49 -1.71 5.72
N ASN A 72 -7.32 -0.56 5.07
CA ASN A 72 -5.99 -0.07 4.73
C ASN A 72 -5.22 0.10 6.05
N LYS A 73 -4.00 -0.44 6.14
CA LYS A 73 -3.09 -0.03 7.20
C LYS A 73 -2.81 1.46 6.98
N VAL A 74 -3.13 2.28 7.97
CA VAL A 74 -2.74 3.69 7.98
C VAL A 74 -1.25 3.70 8.24
N TYR A 75 -0.50 4.29 7.31
CA TYR A 75 0.93 4.45 7.44
C TYR A 75 1.18 5.92 7.77
N THR A 76 1.52 6.20 9.02
CA THR A 76 1.60 7.56 9.55
C THR A 76 2.99 8.14 9.29
N ILE A 77 3.04 9.20 8.50
CA ILE A 77 4.26 9.89 8.08
C ILE A 77 4.32 11.23 8.81
N ALA A 78 5.25 11.41 9.75
CA ALA A 78 5.53 12.71 10.34
C ALA A 78 6.42 13.56 9.44
N VAL A 79 6.09 14.83 9.29
CA VAL A 79 6.99 15.84 8.73
C VAL A 79 7.35 16.82 9.84
N LEU A 80 8.62 16.84 10.23
CA LEU A 80 9.09 17.70 11.32
C LEU A 80 9.53 19.05 10.79
N ALA A 81 9.22 20.10 11.54
CA ALA A 81 9.72 21.45 11.27
C ALA A 81 11.14 21.70 11.82
N GLU A 82 11.72 20.72 12.51
CA GLU A 82 13.02 20.86 13.16
C GLU A 82 14.13 21.04 12.11
N GLY A 83 14.97 22.05 12.29
CA GLY A 83 16.07 22.37 11.37
C GLY A 83 15.83 23.56 10.42
N HIS A 84 14.64 24.15 10.40
CA HIS A 84 14.35 25.35 9.60
C HIS A 84 13.95 26.59 10.41
N ARG A 85 14.30 27.75 9.86
CA ARG A 85 14.04 29.10 10.39
C ARG A 85 12.55 29.52 10.31
N TYR A 86 11.68 28.62 9.87
CA TYR A 86 10.26 28.86 9.62
C TYR A 86 9.44 28.10 10.66
N ARG A 87 8.62 28.83 11.43
CA ARG A 87 7.49 28.23 12.17
C ARG A 87 6.62 27.44 11.19
N MET A 88 6.01 26.35 11.65
CA MET A 88 4.87 25.70 10.96
C MET A 88 3.88 26.78 10.54
N THR A 89 3.90 27.11 9.26
CA THR A 89 3.06 28.12 8.65
C THR A 89 2.33 27.46 7.51
N ASP A 90 1.09 27.88 7.27
CA ASP A 90 0.26 27.34 6.19
C ASP A 90 0.98 27.38 4.82
N ALA A 91 1.87 28.36 4.61
CA ALA A 91 2.71 28.46 3.42
C ALA A 91 3.73 27.32 3.29
N TYR A 92 4.40 26.94 4.38
CA TYR A 92 5.37 25.84 4.41
C TYR A 92 4.69 24.48 4.20
N VAL A 93 3.57 24.26 4.89
CA VAL A 93 2.73 23.07 4.70
C VAL A 93 2.30 22.93 3.24
N ASN A 94 1.80 24.02 2.64
CA ASN A 94 1.40 24.02 1.22
C ASN A 94 2.57 23.80 0.25
N TYR A 95 3.77 24.27 0.58
CA TYR A 95 4.97 24.02 -0.22
C TYR A 95 5.35 22.55 -0.21
N LEU A 96 5.45 21.94 0.97
CA LEU A 96 5.77 20.52 1.14
C LEU A 96 4.72 19.61 0.52
N GLU A 97 3.44 19.92 0.69
CA GLU A 97 2.33 19.19 0.07
C GLU A 97 2.44 19.14 -1.47
N ARG A 98 3.00 20.19 -2.07
CA ARG A 98 3.21 20.28 -3.51
C ARG A 98 4.56 19.72 -3.96
N SER A 99 5.46 19.44 -3.02
CA SER A 99 6.78 18.90 -3.33
C SER A 99 6.66 17.59 -4.12
N ARG A 100 7.60 17.39 -5.03
CA ARG A 100 7.65 16.16 -5.84
C ARG A 100 7.96 14.95 -4.96
N ALA A 101 8.87 15.10 -4.01
CA ALA A 101 9.27 14.05 -3.09
C ALA A 101 8.08 13.51 -2.27
N LEU A 102 7.31 14.38 -1.60
CA LEU A 102 6.17 13.92 -0.79
C LEU A 102 5.08 13.24 -1.63
N ARG A 103 4.90 13.69 -2.87
CA ARG A 103 3.98 13.07 -3.83
C ARG A 103 4.44 11.68 -4.26
N GLU A 104 5.74 11.51 -4.51
CA GLU A 104 6.33 10.21 -4.84
C GLU A 104 6.24 9.24 -3.65
N ILE A 105 6.48 9.71 -2.42
CA ILE A 105 6.31 8.93 -1.19
C ILE A 105 4.85 8.49 -1.04
N ARG A 106 3.88 9.41 -1.15
CA ARG A 106 2.46 9.05 -1.09
C ARG A 106 2.09 8.03 -2.15
N HIS A 107 2.53 8.25 -3.39
CA HIS A 107 2.25 7.33 -4.48
C HIS A 107 2.85 5.93 -4.23
N PHE A 108 4.04 5.85 -3.66
CA PHE A 108 4.66 4.59 -3.25
C PHE A 108 3.78 3.79 -2.27
N PHE A 109 3.22 4.44 -1.26
CA PHE A 109 2.33 3.79 -0.30
C PHE A 109 0.96 3.44 -0.89
N GLU A 110 0.39 4.32 -1.72
CA GLU A 110 -0.88 4.08 -2.42
C GLU A 110 -0.81 2.86 -3.36
N LEU A 111 0.27 2.72 -4.11
CA LEU A 111 0.51 1.56 -5.00
C LEU A 111 0.55 0.23 -4.24
N ARG A 112 0.82 0.27 -2.93
CA ARG A 112 0.88 -0.87 -2.02
C ARG A 112 -0.40 -1.09 -1.22
N GLU A 113 -1.49 -0.41 -1.61
CA GLU A 113 -2.78 -0.48 -0.92
C GLU A 113 -2.70 -0.01 0.55
N MET A 114 -1.72 0.84 0.89
CA MET A 114 -1.63 1.54 2.18
C MET A 114 -2.23 2.93 2.07
N GLU A 115 -2.70 3.47 3.19
CA GLU A 115 -3.25 4.83 3.27
C GLU A 115 -2.23 5.73 3.98
N PRO A 116 -1.42 6.51 3.24
CA PRO A 116 -0.43 7.38 3.85
C PRO A 116 -1.12 8.55 4.54
N GLN A 117 -0.95 8.66 5.85
CA GLN A 117 -1.42 9.80 6.62
C GLN A 117 -0.22 10.71 6.91
N VAL A 118 -0.16 11.87 6.25
CA VAL A 118 0.90 12.86 6.51
C VAL A 118 0.47 13.74 7.68
N VAL A 119 1.29 13.79 8.72
CA VAL A 119 1.11 14.59 9.93
C VAL A 119 2.25 15.59 10.04
N PHE A 120 1.91 16.87 10.04
CA PHE A 120 2.87 17.93 10.28
C PHE A 120 3.03 18.13 11.79
N SER A 121 4.23 17.90 12.32
CA SER A 121 4.50 17.91 13.75
C SER A 121 5.57 18.93 14.13
N GLU A 122 5.39 19.58 15.28
CA GLU A 122 6.41 20.43 15.90
C GLU A 122 7.29 19.67 16.91
N ALA A 123 7.09 18.34 17.03
CA ALA A 123 7.94 17.49 17.86
C ALA A 123 9.40 17.53 17.38
N THR A 124 10.32 17.34 18.32
CA THR A 124 11.73 17.11 17.99
C THR A 124 11.90 15.72 17.37
N LEU A 125 13.00 15.51 16.64
CA LEU A 125 13.36 14.25 16.02
C LEU A 125 13.44 13.13 17.05
N ASP A 126 14.05 13.40 18.20
CA ASP A 126 14.16 12.45 19.30
C ASP A 126 12.78 12.07 19.88
N GLU A 127 11.88 13.05 20.06
CA GLU A 127 10.50 12.78 20.50
C GLU A 127 9.69 11.99 19.47
N ALA A 128 9.85 12.31 18.18
CA ALA A 128 9.14 11.66 17.09
C ALA A 128 9.61 10.22 16.85
N LEU A 129 10.90 9.94 17.07
CA LEU A 129 11.49 8.61 16.90
C LEU A 129 11.31 7.71 18.11
N ARG A 130 11.27 8.27 19.33
CA ARG A 130 10.94 7.51 20.55
C ARG A 130 9.46 7.20 20.68
N GLY A 131 8.61 8.03 20.10
CA GLY A 131 7.17 7.79 20.07
C GLY A 131 6.83 6.71 19.05
N ASP A 132 6.09 5.68 19.47
CA ASP A 132 5.52 4.66 18.56
C ASP A 132 4.31 5.22 17.74
N SER A 133 4.33 6.54 17.50
CA SER A 133 3.23 7.31 16.89
C SER A 133 3.39 7.46 15.38
N PHE A 134 4.60 7.26 14.85
CA PHE A 134 4.94 7.53 13.45
C PHE A 134 5.73 6.36 12.84
N ASP A 135 5.27 5.89 11.68
CA ASP A 135 5.92 4.80 10.93
C ASP A 135 7.10 5.30 10.07
N LEU A 136 7.08 6.59 9.72
CA LEU A 136 8.14 7.27 8.98
C LEU A 136 8.20 8.73 9.43
N VAL A 137 9.39 9.26 9.62
CA VAL A 137 9.64 10.65 9.99
C VAL A 137 10.47 11.30 8.89
N ILE A 138 10.03 12.46 8.41
CA ILE A 138 10.67 13.22 7.34
C ILE A 138 11.21 14.52 7.94
N VAL A 139 12.49 14.79 7.69
CA VAL A 139 13.18 16.01 8.12
C VAL A 139 13.88 16.64 6.92
N GLU A 140 13.82 17.95 6.80
CA GLU A 140 14.52 18.70 5.75
C GLU A 140 15.83 19.28 6.32
N GLU A 141 16.98 18.79 5.85
CA GLU A 141 18.31 19.23 6.27
C GLU A 141 19.08 19.83 5.10
N GLN A 142 19.39 21.13 5.14
CA GLN A 142 20.33 21.79 4.21
C GLN A 142 20.16 21.42 2.71
N ASP A 143 18.91 21.39 2.22
CA ASP A 143 18.52 21.04 0.83
C ASP A 143 18.41 19.52 0.53
N GLU A 144 18.48 18.68 1.56
CA GLU A 144 18.23 17.24 1.52
C GLU A 144 16.99 16.87 2.34
N ILE A 145 16.25 15.86 1.85
CA ILE A 145 15.14 15.25 2.58
C ILE A 145 15.66 13.98 3.24
N VAL A 146 15.66 13.98 4.57
CA VAL A 146 16.08 12.83 5.38
C VAL A 146 14.85 12.04 5.83
N LEU A 147 14.82 10.77 5.47
CA LEU A 147 13.77 9.82 5.83
C LEU A 147 14.26 8.93 6.97
N TYR A 148 13.62 9.05 8.13
CA TYR A 148 13.87 8.20 9.29
C TYR A 148 12.76 7.18 9.47
N GLY A 149 13.12 5.92 9.71
CA GLY A 149 12.16 4.89 10.07
C GLY A 149 12.81 3.73 10.81
N SER A 150 11.96 2.87 11.38
CA SER A 150 12.39 1.67 12.12
C SER A 150 13.05 0.65 11.19
N ARG A 151 14.03 -0.11 11.72
CA ARG A 151 14.80 -1.14 10.98
C ARG A 151 13.93 -2.24 10.39
N ASP A 152 12.76 -2.52 10.96
CA ASP A 152 11.88 -3.62 10.54
C ASP A 152 11.00 -3.29 9.33
N THR A 153 11.03 -2.05 8.83
CA THR A 153 10.09 -1.65 7.78
C THR A 153 10.68 -1.86 6.39
N PHE A 154 10.30 -2.97 5.74
CA PHE A 154 10.56 -3.27 4.32
C PHE A 154 10.27 -2.07 3.38
N ALA A 155 9.30 -1.22 3.75
CA ALA A 155 8.97 -0.01 3.00
C ALA A 155 10.13 1.00 2.89
N LEU A 156 10.99 1.09 3.91
CA LEU A 156 12.08 2.08 3.95
C LEU A 156 13.17 1.75 2.92
N GLU A 157 13.52 0.46 2.79
CA GLU A 157 14.51 -0.03 1.84
C GLU A 157 14.05 0.16 0.39
N GLU A 158 12.77 -0.09 0.12
CA GLU A 158 12.21 0.09 -1.21
C GLU A 158 11.99 1.56 -1.57
N LEU A 159 11.69 2.43 -0.60
CA LEU A 159 11.71 3.88 -0.79
C LEU A 159 13.11 4.37 -1.15
N GLU A 160 14.15 3.91 -0.42
CA GLU A 160 15.55 4.21 -0.74
C GLU A 160 15.89 3.80 -2.17
N LEU A 161 15.53 2.57 -2.56
CA LEU A 161 15.77 2.06 -3.91
C LEU A 161 15.01 2.89 -4.97
N MET A 162 13.76 3.24 -4.71
CA MET A 162 12.94 4.06 -5.61
C MET A 162 13.62 5.40 -5.91
N PHE A 163 14.07 6.12 -4.87
CA PHE A 163 14.73 7.41 -5.02
C PHE A 163 16.09 7.31 -5.70
N ARG A 164 16.85 6.25 -5.44
CA ARG A 164 18.13 5.98 -6.12
C ARG A 164 17.96 5.72 -7.61
N ILE A 165 16.88 5.06 -8.03
CA ILE A 165 16.61 4.73 -9.45
C ILE A 165 16.06 5.94 -10.20
N HIS A 166 15.10 6.66 -9.62
CA HIS A 166 14.37 7.71 -10.34
C HIS A 166 15.06 9.08 -10.29
N GLY A 167 15.97 9.29 -9.33
CA GLY A 167 16.63 10.57 -9.10
C GLY A 167 15.64 11.64 -8.62
N THR A 168 15.92 12.24 -7.47
CA THR A 168 15.20 13.41 -6.96
C THR A 168 16.11 14.62 -7.04
N GLU A 169 15.57 15.80 -7.37
CA GLU A 169 16.34 17.05 -7.42
C GLU A 169 16.84 17.48 -6.04
N ALA A 170 16.12 17.12 -4.97
CA ALA A 170 16.58 17.18 -3.59
C ALA A 170 17.30 15.87 -3.25
N GLY A 171 18.48 15.93 -2.63
CA GLY A 171 19.15 14.73 -2.14
C GLY A 171 18.25 14.02 -1.13
N VAL A 172 17.88 12.77 -1.37
CA VAL A 172 17.11 11.98 -0.39
C VAL A 172 18.08 11.06 0.34
N ARG A 173 18.14 11.20 1.66
CA ARG A 173 18.97 10.39 2.54
C ARG A 173 18.08 9.54 3.44
N VAL A 174 18.29 8.24 3.45
CA VAL A 174 17.52 7.32 4.31
C VAL A 174 18.37 6.96 5.52
N VAL A 175 17.84 7.19 6.72
CA VAL A 175 18.48 6.89 7.99
C VAL A 175 17.62 5.88 8.75
N ARG A 176 18.23 4.76 9.16
CA ARG A 176 17.57 3.76 10.01
C ARG A 176 17.82 4.13 11.46
N TYR A 177 16.76 4.31 12.23
CA TYR A 177 16.85 4.55 13.67
C TYR A 177 16.62 3.24 14.42
N ASP A 178 17.48 2.97 15.41
CA ASP A 178 17.35 1.84 16.33
C ASP A 178 17.32 2.41 17.76
N PRO A 179 16.18 2.36 18.47
CA PRO A 179 16.10 2.86 19.84
C PRO A 179 16.93 2.04 20.83
N GLU A 180 17.41 0.83 20.48
CA GLU A 180 18.16 -0.04 21.39
C GLU A 180 19.69 0.15 21.36
N GLU A 181 20.26 0.97 20.47
CA GLU A 181 21.72 1.17 20.37
C GLU A 181 22.28 2.34 21.24
N GLU A 182 21.45 3.09 21.97
CA GLU A 182 21.88 4.18 22.88
C GLU A 182 21.68 3.90 24.39
N GLY A 183 21.77 2.62 24.81
CA GLY A 183 21.73 2.19 26.22
C GLY A 183 23.10 1.88 26.83
#